data_AF-A0AAN8JRY2-F1
#
_entry.id   AF-A0AAN8JRY2-F1
#
_cell.length_a   1.000
_cell.length_b   1.000
_cell.length_c   1.000
_cell.angle_alpha   90.00
_cell.angle_beta   90.00
_cell.angle_gamma   90.00
#
_symmetry.space_group_name_H-M   'P 1'
#
loop_
_entity.id
_entity.type
_entity.pdbx_description
1 polymer ?
#
loop_
_entity_poly.entity_id
_entity_poly.type
_entity_poly.pdbx_seq_one_letter_code
_entity_poly.pdbx_strand_id
1 'polypeptide(L)'
;MLKEGKCFLNFGLLADDCGNGVNLADSVYFKKKKAVKTCMNNGTLVNNDCVCYGGYVGTYCDRLMTDCSDGYREMYQDVITGSYEILPPGAPQSFTVTCVMKHGGRTDILRHFKTVDKLNRTWAEYVDGFHYGQRGTWIGLEKLYWLSRSKTLDLIISLEKIKANSGYFKIVYENFEIGDSSTNYQLLSAQLNRARSEINATDCLSDLIGSSFSSYDMDNNQVQGLGCPAKYGGGWWYNGACAQCNPTGNLYQSGGARTGNDDEVFWGPIDWSPLGINIWLQN
;
A
#
# COMPACT_ATOMS: atom_id res chain seq x y z
N MET A 1 -8.56 -27.90 -1.00
CA MET A 1 -8.95 -27.00 0.11
C MET A 1 -8.83 -27.78 1.40
N LEU A 2 -7.78 -27.57 2.19
CA LEU A 2 -7.64 -28.17 3.52
C LEU A 2 -8.12 -27.14 4.56
N LYS A 3 -9.00 -27.56 5.46
CA LYS A 3 -9.49 -26.73 6.57
C LYS A 3 -8.34 -26.55 7.58
N GLU A 4 -8.18 -25.34 8.09
CA GLU A 4 -7.33 -25.07 9.27
C GLU A 4 -7.87 -25.85 10.48
N GLY A 5 -7.17 -26.92 10.87
CA GLY A 5 -7.32 -27.52 12.19
C GLY A 5 -6.42 -26.77 13.18
N LYS A 6 -6.97 -26.35 14.32
CA LYS A 6 -6.17 -25.76 15.40
C LYS A 6 -5.64 -26.90 16.29
N CYS A 7 -4.32 -27.05 16.36
CA CYS A 7 -3.68 -27.95 17.33
C CYS A 7 -3.42 -27.21 18.64
N PHE A 8 -3.68 -27.86 19.78
CA PHE A 8 -3.38 -27.34 21.11
C PHE A 8 -2.59 -28.36 21.93
N LEU A 9 -1.70 -27.88 22.80
CA LEU A 9 -1.02 -28.68 23.80
C LEU A 9 -1.87 -28.70 25.08
N ASN A 10 -2.23 -29.89 25.56
CA ASN A 10 -2.82 -30.04 26.88
C ASN A 10 -1.72 -29.90 27.95
N PHE A 11 -1.85 -28.92 28.84
CA PHE A 11 -0.82 -28.62 29.85
C PHE A 11 -0.51 -29.79 30.81
N GLY A 12 -1.35 -30.82 30.88
CA GLY A 12 -1.16 -31.99 31.75
C GLY A 12 -0.54 -33.22 31.10
N LEU A 13 -0.56 -33.34 29.77
CA LEU A 13 -0.06 -34.49 29.02
C LEU A 13 0.51 -33.96 27.69
N LEU A 14 1.74 -34.34 27.34
CA LEU A 14 2.29 -34.13 25.99
C LEU A 14 1.54 -35.03 24.97
N ALA A 15 0.25 -34.83 24.85
CA ALA A 15 -0.63 -35.51 23.91
C ALA A 15 -1.19 -34.45 22.96
N ASP A 16 -1.06 -34.72 21.66
CA ASP A 16 -1.60 -33.93 20.58
C ASP A 16 -3.08 -34.29 20.36
N ASP A 17 -3.96 -33.29 20.43
CA ASP A 17 -5.36 -33.47 20.01
C ASP A 17 -5.50 -33.01 18.54
N CYS A 18 -4.97 -33.82 17.63
CA CYS A 18 -5.06 -33.60 16.18
C CYS A 18 -6.30 -34.31 15.58
N GLY A 19 -7.41 -34.35 16.33
CA GLY A 19 -8.52 -35.27 16.10
C GLY A 19 -9.30 -35.20 14.77
N ASN A 20 -8.91 -34.38 13.78
CA ASN A 20 -9.60 -34.32 12.47
C ASN A 20 -8.68 -33.98 11.25
N GLY A 21 -7.36 -34.18 11.34
CA GLY A 21 -6.43 -33.91 10.23
C GLY A 21 -5.91 -35.18 9.55
N VAL A 22 -5.87 -35.20 8.21
CA VAL A 22 -5.07 -36.19 7.47
C VAL A 22 -3.60 -35.95 7.82
N ASN A 23 -2.99 -36.92 8.50
CA ASN A 23 -1.64 -36.81 9.07
C ASN A 23 -0.59 -36.87 7.92
N LEU A 24 -0.19 -35.71 7.42
CA LEU A 24 0.83 -35.55 6.36
C LEU A 24 2.21 -35.12 6.91
N ALA A 25 2.36 -34.99 8.22
CA ALA A 25 3.61 -34.52 8.84
C ALA A 25 4.31 -35.68 9.58
N ASP A 26 5.54 -36.01 9.16
CA ASP A 26 6.34 -37.09 9.77
C ASP A 26 6.82 -36.75 11.20
N SER A 27 6.80 -35.48 11.60
CA SER A 27 7.07 -35.05 12.97
C SER A 27 6.59 -33.61 13.23
N VAL A 28 6.20 -33.34 14.48
CA VAL A 28 5.91 -31.99 14.99
C VAL A 28 6.89 -31.69 16.11
N TYR A 29 7.71 -30.65 15.96
CA TYR A 29 8.66 -30.22 16.99
C TYR A 29 8.09 -29.03 17.77
N PHE A 30 7.97 -29.18 19.08
CA PHE A 30 7.59 -28.09 19.98
C PHE A 30 8.84 -27.51 20.64
N LYS A 31 9.06 -26.20 20.47
CA LYS A 31 10.06 -25.45 21.24
C LYS A 31 9.33 -24.69 22.33
N LYS A 32 9.70 -24.93 23.60
CA LYS A 32 9.20 -24.14 24.73
C LYS A 32 9.56 -22.66 24.48
N LYS A 33 8.55 -21.82 24.27
CA LYS A 33 8.74 -20.37 24.16
C LYS A 33 9.38 -19.88 25.46
N LYS A 34 10.54 -19.25 25.36
CA LYS A 34 11.20 -18.66 26.53
C LYS A 34 10.32 -17.50 26.99
N ALA A 35 9.86 -17.55 28.24
CA ALA A 35 9.07 -16.47 28.82
C ALA A 35 9.85 -15.15 28.72
N VAL A 36 9.22 -14.13 28.15
CA VAL A 36 9.78 -12.79 28.11
C VAL A 36 9.70 -12.21 29.53
N LYS A 37 10.80 -11.62 30.00
CA LYS A 37 10.87 -11.00 31.33
C LYS A 37 10.84 -9.48 31.29
N THR A 38 11.23 -8.89 30.16
CA THR A 38 11.39 -7.46 29.97
C THR A 38 11.08 -7.10 28.53
N CYS A 39 10.34 -6.01 28.32
CA CYS A 39 10.07 -5.44 27.02
C CYS A 39 10.90 -4.16 26.82
N MET A 40 11.35 -3.93 25.59
CA MET A 40 12.04 -2.70 25.18
C MET A 40 11.03 -1.68 24.65
N ASN A 41 11.50 -0.45 24.39
CA ASN A 41 10.75 0.60 23.68
C ASN A 41 9.32 0.82 24.22
N ASN A 42 9.18 0.85 25.54
CA ASN A 42 7.92 1.04 26.27
C ASN A 42 6.85 -0.05 25.99
N GLY A 43 7.27 -1.23 25.54
CA GLY A 43 6.37 -2.39 25.45
C GLY A 43 5.85 -2.82 26.83
N THR A 44 4.62 -3.33 26.87
CA THR A 44 4.00 -3.82 28.10
C THR A 44 4.09 -5.33 28.17
N LEU A 45 4.56 -5.88 29.30
CA LEU A 45 4.59 -7.32 29.52
C LEU A 45 3.20 -7.82 29.93
N VAL A 46 2.60 -8.67 29.11
CA VAL A 46 1.29 -9.29 29.34
C VAL A 46 1.44 -10.80 29.16
N ASN A 47 1.15 -11.59 30.21
CA ASN A 47 1.22 -13.06 30.16
C ASN A 47 2.56 -13.63 29.63
N ASN A 48 3.69 -13.02 30.01
CA ASN A 48 5.05 -13.35 29.53
C ASN A 48 5.33 -13.04 28.06
N ASP A 49 4.49 -12.25 27.41
CA ASP A 49 4.68 -11.74 26.05
C ASP A 49 4.68 -10.21 26.05
N CYS A 50 5.43 -9.60 25.13
CA CYS A 50 5.44 -8.16 24.98
C CYS A 50 4.33 -7.69 24.04
N VAL A 51 3.59 -6.67 24.47
CA VAL A 51 2.69 -5.87 23.64
C VAL A 51 3.44 -4.61 23.24
N CYS A 52 3.68 -4.44 21.94
CA CYS A 52 4.46 -3.34 21.39
C CYS A 52 3.56 -2.18 20.92
N TYR A 53 4.09 -0.96 20.99
CA TYR A 53 3.39 0.26 20.58
C TYR A 53 4.25 1.08 19.63
N GLY A 54 3.70 2.16 19.05
CA GLY A 54 4.49 3.15 18.29
C GLY A 54 5.16 2.63 17.02
N GLY A 55 4.81 1.43 16.57
CA GLY A 55 5.42 0.80 15.41
C GLY A 55 6.53 -0.19 15.70
N TYR A 56 6.86 -0.42 16.98
CA TYR A 56 7.79 -1.47 17.38
C TYR A 56 7.15 -2.85 17.25
N VAL A 57 7.97 -3.84 16.89
CA VAL A 57 7.61 -5.25 16.73
C VAL A 57 8.77 -6.14 17.23
N GLY A 58 8.56 -7.46 17.19
CA GLY A 58 9.53 -8.44 17.65
C GLY A 58 9.23 -8.92 19.07
N THR A 59 9.88 -10.02 19.47
CA THR A 59 9.62 -10.69 20.75
C THR A 59 9.81 -9.78 21.97
N TYR A 60 10.70 -8.79 21.86
CA TYR A 60 11.00 -7.84 22.93
C TYR A 60 10.63 -6.40 22.58
N CYS A 61 9.88 -6.15 21.50
CA CYS A 61 9.65 -4.82 20.93
C CYS A 61 10.95 -4.09 20.56
N ASP A 62 11.96 -4.82 20.10
CA ASP A 62 13.34 -4.39 19.94
C ASP A 62 13.67 -3.75 18.59
N ARG A 63 12.73 -3.80 17.63
CA ARG A 63 12.90 -3.20 16.30
C ARG A 63 11.63 -2.52 15.82
N LEU A 64 11.77 -1.55 14.92
CA LEU A 64 10.62 -0.99 14.19
C LEU A 64 10.11 -2.00 13.16
N MET A 65 8.83 -1.88 12.82
CA MET A 65 8.24 -2.63 11.71
C MET A 65 8.93 -2.22 10.40
N THR A 66 9.11 -3.17 9.49
CA THR A 66 9.66 -2.88 8.16
C THR A 66 8.63 -2.20 7.26
N ASP A 67 7.36 -2.50 7.52
CA ASP A 67 6.17 -2.02 6.82
C ASP A 67 4.92 -2.46 7.61
N CYS A 68 3.74 -2.02 7.17
CA CYS A 68 2.50 -2.29 7.88
C CYS A 68 2.11 -3.78 7.99
N SER A 69 2.58 -4.66 7.10
CA SER A 69 2.29 -6.10 7.16
C SER A 69 3.08 -6.82 8.26
N ASP A 70 4.23 -6.28 8.65
CA ASP A 70 5.00 -6.72 9.81
C ASP A 70 4.24 -6.38 11.10
N GLY A 71 3.70 -5.16 11.19
CA GLY A 71 2.78 -4.76 12.27
C GLY A 71 1.54 -5.68 12.36
N TYR A 72 0.89 -5.99 11.24
CA TYR A 72 -0.29 -6.87 11.24
C TYR A 72 -0.03 -8.28 11.78
N ARG A 73 1.15 -8.86 11.51
CA ARG A 73 1.50 -10.22 11.97
C ARG A 73 1.84 -10.28 13.45
N GLU A 74 2.44 -9.20 13.97
CA GLU A 74 3.05 -9.18 15.30
C GLU A 74 2.20 -8.43 16.35
N MET A 75 1.28 -7.54 15.93
CA MET A 75 0.43 -6.76 16.83
C MET A 75 -0.94 -7.42 17.00
N TYR A 76 -1.23 -7.92 18.21
CA TYR A 76 -2.56 -8.44 18.59
C TYR A 76 -3.60 -7.30 18.57
N GLN A 77 -4.75 -7.55 17.94
CA GLN A 77 -5.71 -6.53 17.51
C GLN A 77 -6.40 -5.76 18.64
N ASP A 78 -6.38 -4.43 18.52
CA ASP A 78 -7.59 -3.59 18.53
C ASP A 78 -7.38 -2.43 17.53
N VAL A 79 -8.43 -2.11 16.77
CA VAL A 79 -8.42 -1.30 15.54
C VAL A 79 -7.69 0.03 15.70
N ILE A 80 -6.56 0.22 15.02
CA ILE A 80 -6.10 1.58 14.67
C ILE A 80 -5.55 1.57 13.24
N THR A 81 -6.40 1.96 12.28
CA THR A 81 -5.85 2.64 11.10
C THR A 81 -5.18 3.90 11.61
N GLY A 82 -3.89 4.05 11.36
CA GLY A 82 -3.13 5.11 12.01
C GLY A 82 -1.78 5.34 11.37
N SER A 83 -1.11 6.36 11.85
CA SER A 83 0.26 6.68 11.47
C SER A 83 1.22 5.88 12.33
N TYR A 84 2.14 5.17 11.70
CA TYR A 84 3.15 4.35 12.37
C TYR A 84 4.54 4.68 11.84
N GLU A 85 5.52 4.69 12.73
CA GLU A 85 6.92 4.78 12.36
C GLU A 85 7.43 3.42 11.90
N ILE A 86 8.12 3.40 10.77
CA ILE A 86 8.64 2.20 10.13
C ILE A 86 10.09 2.41 9.71
N LEU A 87 10.84 1.32 9.58
CA LEU A 87 12.20 1.33 9.05
C LEU A 87 12.37 0.16 8.06
N PRO A 88 12.11 0.39 6.77
CA PRO A 88 12.36 -0.63 5.75
C PRO A 88 13.86 -0.99 5.69
N PRO A 89 14.20 -2.26 5.45
CA PRO A 89 15.59 -2.68 5.24
C PRO A 89 16.31 -1.81 4.19
N GLY A 90 17.48 -1.29 4.56
CA GLY A 90 18.31 -0.45 3.70
C GLY A 90 17.99 1.05 3.75
N ALA A 91 16.82 1.45 4.28
CA ALA A 91 16.50 2.86 4.47
C ALA A 91 17.46 3.51 5.48
N PRO A 92 17.93 4.75 5.23
CA PRO A 92 18.91 5.41 6.09
C PRO A 92 18.32 5.87 7.43
N GLN A 93 17.01 6.11 7.48
CA GLN A 93 16.29 6.58 8.66
C GLN A 93 14.85 6.08 8.64
N SER A 94 14.23 6.04 9.81
CA SER A 94 12.81 5.71 9.94
C SER A 94 11.92 6.82 9.39
N PHE A 95 10.70 6.46 9.02
CA PHE A 95 9.70 7.42 8.57
C PHE A 95 8.28 6.95 8.89
N THR A 96 7.35 7.89 8.91
CA THR A 96 5.95 7.61 9.24
C THR A 96 5.14 7.28 7.99
N VAL A 97 4.33 6.22 8.07
CA VAL A 97 3.34 5.83 7.04
C VAL A 97 1.96 5.64 7.66
N THR A 98 0.91 5.71 6.85
CA THR A 98 -0.42 5.27 7.31
C THR A 98 -0.58 3.77 7.09
N CYS A 99 -0.83 3.04 8.18
CA CYS A 99 -1.15 1.62 8.15
C CYS A 99 -2.64 1.37 8.35
N VAL A 100 -3.19 0.42 7.60
CA VAL A 100 -4.52 -0.15 7.83
C VAL A 100 -4.37 -1.61 8.28
N MET A 101 -4.20 -1.80 9.59
CA MET A 101 -3.89 -3.11 10.18
C MET A 101 -5.02 -4.12 10.00
N LYS A 102 -6.29 -3.70 10.17
CA LYS A 102 -7.48 -4.59 10.05
C LYS A 102 -7.56 -5.34 8.72
N HIS A 103 -6.93 -4.83 7.67
CA HIS A 103 -6.99 -5.39 6.33
C HIS A 103 -5.67 -6.01 5.87
N GLY A 104 -4.94 -6.66 6.79
CA GLY A 104 -3.70 -7.36 6.48
C GLY A 104 -2.47 -6.45 6.47
N GLY A 105 -2.51 -5.32 7.19
CA GLY A 105 -1.37 -4.41 7.30
C GLY A 105 -1.06 -3.69 5.99
N ARG A 106 -2.04 -2.98 5.42
CA ARG A 106 -1.85 -2.20 4.18
C ARG A 106 -1.09 -0.91 4.47
N THR A 107 -0.24 -0.51 3.54
CA THR A 107 0.48 0.79 3.60
C THR A 107 -0.14 1.74 2.58
N ASP A 108 -0.83 2.79 3.01
CA ASP A 108 -1.51 3.73 2.09
C ASP A 108 -0.49 4.55 1.28
N ILE A 109 -0.63 4.57 -0.05
CA ILE A 109 0.14 5.43 -0.97
C ILE A 109 -0.66 6.68 -1.28
N LEU A 110 -1.86 6.49 -1.83
CA LEU A 110 -2.75 7.56 -2.25
C LEU A 110 -4.11 7.34 -1.57
N ARG A 111 -4.63 8.39 -0.96
CA ARG A 111 -6.05 8.51 -0.64
C ARG A 111 -6.53 9.78 -1.28
N HIS A 112 -7.58 9.70 -2.06
CA HIS A 112 -8.21 10.86 -2.64
C HIS A 112 -9.73 10.65 -2.61
N PHE A 113 -10.38 11.29 -1.66
CA PHE A 113 -11.83 11.23 -1.45
C PHE A 113 -12.40 12.64 -1.26
N LYS A 114 -13.66 12.86 -1.65
CA LYS A 114 -14.47 14.05 -1.27
C LYS A 114 -13.81 15.42 -1.56
N THR A 115 -13.72 15.78 -2.85
CA THR A 115 -13.33 17.12 -3.39
C THR A 115 -12.03 17.69 -2.80
N VAL A 116 -11.00 16.86 -2.67
CA VAL A 116 -9.65 17.34 -2.31
C VAL A 116 -8.93 17.80 -3.58
N ASP A 117 -9.19 19.03 -4.01
CA ASP A 117 -8.70 19.58 -5.29
C ASP A 117 -7.22 20.01 -5.23
N LYS A 118 -6.38 19.24 -4.55
CA LYS A 118 -5.03 19.67 -4.14
C LYS A 118 -3.95 18.61 -4.37
N LEU A 119 -4.12 17.77 -5.38
CA LEU A 119 -3.09 16.82 -5.79
C LEU A 119 -2.15 17.41 -6.85
N ASN A 120 -2.50 18.51 -7.52
CA ASN A 120 -1.54 19.25 -8.34
C ASN A 120 -0.46 19.91 -7.46
N ARG A 121 0.69 19.27 -7.33
CA ARG A 121 1.75 19.59 -6.36
C ARG A 121 3.12 19.63 -7.01
N THR A 122 4.03 20.36 -6.35
CA THR A 122 5.42 20.52 -6.80
C THR A 122 6.16 19.19 -6.74
N TRP A 123 7.27 19.09 -7.47
CA TRP A 123 8.18 17.95 -7.42
C TRP A 123 8.63 17.67 -5.98
N ALA A 124 9.05 18.70 -5.27
CA ALA A 124 9.50 18.59 -3.89
C ALA A 124 8.41 18.04 -2.96
N GLU A 125 7.15 18.48 -3.11
CA GLU A 125 6.01 17.95 -2.35
C GLU A 125 5.71 16.48 -2.72
N TYR A 126 5.86 16.09 -3.99
CA TYR A 126 5.69 14.69 -4.40
C TYR A 126 6.81 13.77 -3.89
N VAL A 127 8.04 14.27 -3.77
CA VAL A 127 9.17 13.55 -3.19
C VAL A 127 8.97 13.34 -1.69
N ASP A 128 8.64 14.40 -0.95
CA ASP A 128 8.46 14.35 0.51
C ASP A 128 7.17 13.63 0.93
N GLY A 129 6.09 13.83 0.17
CA GLY A 129 4.74 13.41 0.53
C GLY A 129 3.92 14.53 1.14
N PHE A 130 2.60 14.37 1.13
CA PHE A 130 1.67 15.35 1.69
C PHE A 130 0.42 14.69 2.26
N HIS A 131 -0.18 15.31 3.26
CA HIS A 131 -1.30 14.73 4.01
C HIS A 131 -2.36 15.78 4.35
N TYR A 132 -3.63 15.45 4.10
CA TYR A 132 -4.82 16.27 4.34
C TYR A 132 -5.82 15.52 5.24
N GLY A 133 -5.31 14.91 6.32
CA GLY A 133 -6.10 14.09 7.22
C GLY A 133 -6.67 12.85 6.52
N GLN A 134 -7.90 12.47 6.86
CA GLN A 134 -8.55 11.30 6.26
C GLN A 134 -9.01 11.50 4.81
N ARG A 135 -8.84 12.70 4.23
CA ARG A 135 -9.43 13.06 2.93
C ARG A 135 -8.45 12.95 1.75
N GLY A 136 -7.17 13.17 2.02
CA GLY A 136 -6.14 13.26 0.99
C GLY A 136 -4.78 12.82 1.53
N THR A 137 -4.06 11.95 0.83
CA THR A 137 -2.66 11.67 1.18
C THR A 137 -1.89 11.23 -0.05
N TRP A 138 -0.61 11.61 -0.12
CA TRP A 138 0.41 11.00 -0.95
C TRP A 138 1.58 10.63 -0.04
N ILE A 139 2.06 9.40 -0.11
CA ILE A 139 3.08 8.88 0.80
C ILE A 139 4.44 9.60 0.64
N GLY A 140 4.78 10.06 -0.56
CA GLY A 140 6.10 10.58 -0.92
C GLY A 140 6.92 9.57 -1.72
N LEU A 141 7.55 10.00 -2.80
CA LEU A 141 8.32 9.13 -3.70
C LEU A 141 9.52 8.49 -2.99
N GLU A 142 10.20 9.22 -2.10
CA GLU A 142 11.35 8.68 -1.38
C GLU A 142 10.93 7.53 -0.45
N LYS A 143 9.83 7.69 0.27
CA LYS A 143 9.27 6.64 1.14
C LYS A 143 8.79 5.44 0.32
N LEU A 144 8.17 5.71 -0.84
CA LEU A 144 7.69 4.69 -1.76
C LEU A 144 8.83 3.84 -2.31
N TYR A 145 9.97 4.46 -2.67
CA TYR A 145 11.17 3.78 -3.13
C TYR A 145 11.70 2.80 -2.08
N TRP A 146 11.92 3.25 -0.85
CA TRP A 146 12.43 2.40 0.22
C TRP A 146 11.50 1.23 0.54
N LEU A 147 10.19 1.46 0.52
CA LEU A 147 9.18 0.41 0.70
C LEU A 147 9.26 -0.62 -0.42
N SER A 148 9.18 -0.20 -1.69
CA SER A 148 9.12 -1.11 -2.82
C SER A 148 10.42 -1.86 -3.08
N ARG A 149 11.57 -1.26 -2.72
CA ARG A 149 12.88 -1.89 -2.89
C ARG A 149 13.18 -2.95 -1.84
N SER A 150 12.64 -2.77 -0.63
CA SER A 150 12.95 -3.61 0.54
C SER A 150 12.41 -5.03 0.44
N LYS A 151 11.28 -5.21 -0.26
CA LYS A 151 10.63 -6.49 -0.47
C LYS A 151 9.62 -6.38 -1.62
N THR A 152 9.29 -7.53 -2.22
CA THR A 152 8.21 -7.61 -3.20
C THR A 152 6.87 -7.23 -2.57
N LEU A 153 6.22 -6.23 -3.15
CA LEU A 153 4.91 -5.72 -2.74
C LEU A 153 4.01 -5.60 -3.96
N ASP A 154 2.73 -5.86 -3.77
CA ASP A 154 1.70 -5.57 -4.76
C ASP A 154 1.16 -4.17 -4.56
N LEU A 155 0.90 -3.49 -5.67
CA LEU A 155 0.14 -2.24 -5.72
C LEU A 155 -1.33 -2.56 -5.94
N ILE A 156 -2.17 -2.15 -5.01
CA ILE A 156 -3.62 -2.36 -5.12
C ILE A 156 -4.29 -1.00 -5.25
N ILE A 157 -5.10 -0.87 -6.29
CA ILE A 157 -5.95 0.28 -6.55
C ILE A 157 -7.41 -0.08 -6.26
N SER A 158 -8.10 0.82 -5.59
CA SER A 158 -9.51 0.72 -5.27
C SER A 158 -10.22 2.00 -5.68
N LEU A 159 -11.11 1.88 -6.64
CA LEU A 159 -11.94 2.99 -7.14
C LEU A 159 -13.32 2.91 -6.49
N GLU A 160 -13.78 3.99 -5.86
CA GLU A 160 -15.11 4.07 -5.27
C GLU A 160 -16.16 4.29 -6.37
N LYS A 161 -17.11 3.36 -6.48
CA LYS A 161 -18.22 3.42 -7.44
C LYS A 161 -19.32 4.36 -6.93
N ILE A 162 -20.06 4.98 -7.85
CA ILE A 162 -21.04 6.04 -7.57
C ILE A 162 -22.24 5.58 -6.75
N LYS A 163 -22.72 4.36 -6.97
CA LYS A 163 -23.91 3.88 -6.28
C LYS A 163 -23.54 3.54 -4.83
N ALA A 164 -24.18 4.19 -3.87
CA ALA A 164 -24.10 3.78 -2.47
C ALA A 164 -24.33 2.26 -2.36
N ASN A 165 -23.42 1.55 -1.69
CA ASN A 165 -23.37 0.08 -1.56
C ASN A 165 -22.96 -0.72 -2.81
N SER A 166 -22.49 -0.10 -3.91
CA SER A 166 -21.98 -0.86 -5.07
C SER A 166 -20.54 -1.35 -4.92
N GLY A 167 -19.92 -1.08 -3.77
CA GLY A 167 -18.58 -1.53 -3.43
C GLY A 167 -17.47 -0.74 -4.15
N TYR A 168 -16.29 -1.34 -4.17
CA TYR A 168 -15.12 -0.77 -4.83
C TYR A 168 -14.80 -1.56 -6.11
N PHE A 169 -14.19 -0.90 -7.10
CA PHE A 169 -13.58 -1.57 -8.24
C PHE A 169 -12.09 -1.74 -7.97
N LYS A 170 -11.65 -2.99 -7.82
CA LYS A 170 -10.29 -3.34 -7.39
C LYS A 170 -9.42 -3.74 -8.58
N ILE A 171 -8.20 -3.19 -8.63
CA ILE A 171 -7.18 -3.51 -9.63
C ILE A 171 -5.89 -3.83 -8.87
N VAL A 172 -5.18 -4.88 -9.28
CA VAL A 172 -3.98 -5.38 -8.59
C VAL A 172 -2.83 -5.46 -9.58
N TYR A 173 -1.73 -4.81 -9.25
CA TYR A 173 -0.44 -4.97 -9.94
C TYR A 173 0.54 -5.66 -9.00
N GLU A 174 1.23 -6.67 -9.52
CA GLU A 174 2.22 -7.43 -8.78
C GLU A 174 3.62 -6.87 -8.98
N ASN A 175 4.48 -7.13 -7.99
CA ASN A 175 5.89 -6.76 -8.00
C ASN A 175 6.09 -5.27 -8.28
N PHE A 176 5.34 -4.41 -7.59
CA PHE A 176 5.45 -2.97 -7.77
C PHE A 176 6.80 -2.46 -7.27
N GLU A 177 7.55 -1.78 -8.15
CA GLU A 177 8.85 -1.23 -7.83
C GLU A 177 9.10 0.09 -8.56
N ILE A 178 9.72 1.04 -7.86
CA ILE A 178 10.20 2.30 -8.43
C ILE A 178 11.70 2.47 -8.17
N GLY A 179 12.36 3.25 -9.02
CA GLY A 179 13.75 3.64 -8.89
C GLY A 179 13.97 4.73 -7.84
N ASP A 180 15.23 5.07 -7.62
CA ASP A 180 15.63 6.15 -6.70
C ASP A 180 15.59 7.52 -7.39
N SER A 181 16.02 8.55 -6.65
CA SER A 181 16.13 9.92 -7.14
C SER A 181 17.06 10.09 -8.34
N SER A 182 18.07 9.23 -8.54
CA SER A 182 18.98 9.32 -9.71
C SER A 182 18.29 8.98 -11.03
N THR A 183 17.20 8.23 -10.95
CA THR A 183 16.34 7.85 -12.09
C THR A 183 15.04 8.67 -12.15
N ASN A 184 14.94 9.72 -11.32
CA ASN A 184 13.70 10.49 -11.11
C ASN A 184 12.52 9.58 -10.74
N TYR A 185 12.76 8.63 -9.85
CA TYR A 185 11.77 7.69 -9.33
C TYR A 185 11.05 6.91 -10.44
N GLN A 186 11.80 6.39 -11.40
CA GLN A 186 11.29 5.64 -12.55
C GLN A 186 10.39 4.47 -12.13
N LEU A 187 9.28 4.24 -12.82
CA LEU A 187 8.48 3.03 -12.60
C LEU A 187 9.25 1.82 -13.17
N LEU A 188 9.71 0.92 -12.31
CA LEU A 188 10.54 -0.22 -12.72
C LEU A 188 9.72 -1.48 -12.98
N SER A 189 8.64 -1.68 -12.21
CA SER A 189 7.77 -2.85 -12.35
C SER A 189 6.37 -2.56 -11.82
N ALA A 190 5.36 -3.04 -12.54
CA ALA A 190 3.96 -3.08 -12.12
C ALA A 190 3.19 -4.00 -13.09
N GLN A 191 3.06 -5.29 -12.76
CA GLN A 191 2.45 -6.27 -13.67
C GLN A 191 0.98 -6.50 -13.31
N LEU A 192 0.05 -6.21 -14.22
CA LEU A 192 -1.38 -6.39 -13.94
C LEU A 192 -1.71 -7.86 -13.65
N ASN A 193 -2.21 -8.16 -12.44
CA ASN A 193 -2.78 -9.47 -12.14
C ASN A 193 -4.29 -9.47 -12.42
N ARG A 194 -4.67 -10.06 -13.57
CA ARG A 194 -6.08 -10.17 -13.98
C ARG A 194 -6.91 -11.12 -13.12
N ALA A 195 -6.30 -12.14 -12.51
CA ALA A 195 -7.02 -13.09 -11.65
C ALA A 195 -7.43 -12.48 -10.30
N ARG A 196 -6.66 -11.51 -9.80
CA ARG A 196 -6.91 -10.81 -8.54
C ARG A 196 -7.62 -9.46 -8.72
N SER A 197 -7.68 -8.95 -9.95
CA SER A 197 -8.41 -7.74 -10.32
C SER A 197 -9.87 -8.02 -10.65
N GLU A 198 -10.70 -6.99 -10.60
CA GLU A 198 -12.08 -7.05 -11.09
C GLU A 198 -12.13 -7.32 -12.61
N ILE A 199 -13.24 -7.91 -13.06
CA ILE A 199 -13.50 -8.15 -14.47
C ILE A 199 -13.49 -6.80 -15.21
N ASN A 200 -12.83 -6.76 -16.37
CA ASN A 200 -12.59 -5.55 -17.19
C ASN A 200 -11.65 -4.51 -16.57
N ALA A 201 -10.83 -4.88 -15.57
CA ALA A 201 -9.74 -4.02 -15.12
C ALA A 201 -8.82 -3.64 -16.28
N THR A 202 -8.67 -2.34 -16.49
CA THR A 202 -7.76 -1.81 -17.52
C THR A 202 -6.35 -1.77 -17.00
N ASP A 203 -5.43 -2.24 -17.83
CA ASP A 203 -3.99 -2.07 -17.60
C ASP A 203 -3.61 -0.63 -17.96
N CYS A 204 -3.20 0.12 -16.95
CA CYS A 204 -2.69 1.48 -17.13
C CYS A 204 -1.17 1.56 -16.93
N LEU A 205 -0.60 0.69 -16.09
CA LEU A 205 0.78 0.87 -15.62
C LEU A 205 1.82 0.15 -16.48
N SER A 206 1.45 -0.93 -17.16
CA SER A 206 2.41 -1.71 -17.94
C SER A 206 3.11 -0.87 -19.02
N ASP A 207 2.37 0.01 -19.71
CA ASP A 207 2.92 0.90 -20.74
C ASP A 207 3.70 2.10 -20.16
N LEU A 208 3.65 2.30 -18.84
CA LEU A 208 4.36 3.36 -18.14
C LEU A 208 5.68 2.85 -17.53
N ILE A 209 5.93 1.54 -17.52
CA ILE A 209 7.20 0.96 -17.05
C ILE A 209 8.35 1.58 -17.85
N GLY A 210 9.39 2.04 -17.14
CA GLY A 210 10.52 2.78 -17.70
C GLY A 210 10.31 4.30 -17.78
N SER A 211 9.12 4.82 -17.41
CA SER A 211 8.88 6.26 -17.36
C SER A 211 9.28 6.84 -16.00
N SER A 212 9.94 8.00 -16.01
CA SER A 212 10.23 8.77 -14.80
C SER A 212 8.97 9.45 -14.27
N PHE A 213 8.91 9.65 -12.95
CA PHE A 213 7.83 10.44 -12.37
C PHE A 213 7.94 11.88 -12.83
N SER A 214 6.81 12.57 -13.02
CA SER A 214 6.78 13.98 -13.42
C SER A 214 5.70 14.74 -12.65
N SER A 215 5.95 16.01 -12.39
CA SER A 215 5.02 16.99 -11.79
C SER A 215 4.97 18.26 -12.65
N TYR A 216 4.08 19.21 -12.33
CA TYR A 216 3.89 20.40 -13.17
C TYR A 216 5.14 21.30 -13.29
N ASP A 217 6.01 21.26 -12.28
CA ASP A 217 7.27 22.02 -12.19
C ASP A 217 8.52 21.16 -12.55
N MET A 218 8.35 19.86 -12.78
CA MET A 218 9.41 18.96 -13.23
C MET A 218 8.84 17.90 -14.19
N ASP A 219 8.86 18.23 -15.49
CA ASP A 219 8.43 17.33 -16.54
C ASP A 219 9.61 16.45 -17.02
N ASN A 220 9.68 15.22 -16.50
CA ASN A 220 10.70 14.23 -16.83
C ASN A 220 10.27 13.30 -17.98
N ASN A 221 9.25 13.67 -18.74
CA ASN A 221 8.83 12.89 -19.90
C ASN A 221 9.94 12.82 -20.95
N GLN A 222 9.94 11.74 -21.73
CA GLN A 222 10.94 11.53 -22.80
C GLN A 222 10.66 12.39 -24.04
N VAL A 223 9.54 13.12 -24.08
CA VAL A 223 9.07 13.89 -25.24
C VAL A 223 8.87 15.34 -24.81
N GLN A 224 9.92 16.15 -25.00
CA GLN A 224 9.89 17.58 -24.67
C GLN A 224 8.65 18.27 -25.25
N GLY A 225 7.94 19.02 -24.39
CA GLY A 225 6.82 19.87 -24.80
C GLY A 225 5.45 19.18 -24.83
N LEU A 226 5.35 17.89 -24.48
CA LEU A 226 4.05 17.21 -24.38
C LEU A 226 3.20 17.75 -23.22
N GLY A 227 3.85 18.19 -22.12
CA GLY A 227 3.22 18.90 -21.02
C GLY A 227 2.20 18.07 -20.25
N CYS A 228 2.40 16.74 -20.16
CA CYS A 228 1.44 15.83 -19.50
C CYS A 228 1.08 16.26 -18.08
N PRO A 229 2.04 16.61 -17.19
CA PRO A 229 1.67 17.02 -15.84
C PRO A 229 0.81 18.28 -15.81
N ALA A 230 1.07 19.23 -16.73
CA ALA A 230 0.26 20.44 -16.87
C ALA A 230 -1.14 20.14 -17.42
N LYS A 231 -1.24 19.19 -18.37
CA LYS A 231 -2.50 18.74 -18.96
C LYS A 231 -3.39 17.97 -17.98
N TYR A 232 -2.81 17.03 -17.23
CA TYR A 232 -3.53 16.13 -16.31
C TYR A 232 -3.68 16.70 -14.90
N GLY A 233 -3.05 17.82 -14.58
CA GLY A 233 -3.23 18.53 -13.31
C GLY A 233 -2.76 17.73 -12.09
N GLY A 234 -1.73 16.89 -12.26
CA GLY A 234 -1.23 16.01 -11.21
C GLY A 234 0.15 15.45 -11.55
N GLY A 235 0.77 14.80 -10.58
CA GLY A 235 2.01 14.06 -10.76
C GLY A 235 1.76 12.58 -10.98
N TRP A 236 2.46 11.99 -11.95
CA TRP A 236 2.40 10.57 -12.29
C TRP A 236 3.61 10.12 -13.12
N TRP A 237 3.72 8.82 -13.40
CA TRP A 237 4.69 8.27 -14.35
C TRP A 237 4.17 8.44 -15.78
N TYR A 238 4.34 9.63 -16.37
CA TYR A 238 3.87 9.92 -17.72
C TYR A 238 4.90 9.48 -18.78
N ASN A 239 4.42 8.83 -19.85
CA ASN A 239 5.23 8.45 -21.02
C ASN A 239 4.98 9.42 -22.20
N GLY A 240 5.48 9.10 -23.40
CA GLY A 240 5.30 9.91 -24.62
C GLY A 240 3.85 10.05 -25.13
N ALA A 241 2.91 9.28 -24.58
CA ALA A 241 1.47 9.41 -24.78
C ALA A 241 0.75 9.82 -23.48
N CYS A 242 1.49 10.33 -22.50
CA CYS A 242 1.08 10.59 -21.13
C CYS A 242 0.68 9.32 -20.36
N ALA A 243 -0.61 9.10 -20.11
CA ALA A 243 -1.09 7.93 -19.38
C ALA A 243 -2.55 7.60 -19.72
N GLN A 244 -2.90 6.32 -19.58
CA GLN A 244 -4.28 5.82 -19.70
C GLN A 244 -5.06 5.92 -18.37
N CYS A 245 -4.49 6.57 -17.37
CA CYS A 245 -5.12 6.83 -16.07
C CYS A 245 -4.53 8.11 -15.47
N ASN A 246 -5.30 8.74 -14.60
CA ASN A 246 -4.88 9.93 -13.88
C ASN A 246 -5.36 9.86 -12.43
N PRO A 247 -4.72 9.04 -11.58
CA PRO A 247 -5.18 8.83 -10.20
C PRO A 247 -5.02 10.08 -9.32
N THR A 248 -4.17 11.01 -9.72
CA THR A 248 -3.86 12.26 -9.03
C THR A 248 -4.59 13.48 -9.62
N GLY A 249 -5.52 13.26 -10.56
CA GLY A 249 -6.37 14.31 -11.12
C GLY A 249 -7.45 14.81 -10.13
N ASN A 250 -8.33 15.66 -10.64
CA ASN A 250 -9.44 16.26 -9.92
C ASN A 250 -10.67 15.33 -9.86
N LEU A 251 -11.30 15.24 -8.68
CA LEU A 251 -12.57 14.54 -8.49
C LEU A 251 -13.74 15.48 -8.76
N TYR A 252 -14.27 15.44 -9.98
CA TYR A 252 -15.46 16.22 -10.36
C TYR A 252 -16.76 15.59 -9.85
N GLN A 253 -17.71 16.44 -9.44
CA GLN A 253 -19.06 16.01 -9.04
C GLN A 253 -19.97 15.83 -10.27
N SER A 254 -19.74 14.77 -11.04
CA SER A 254 -20.45 14.51 -12.30
C SER A 254 -21.60 13.48 -12.19
N GLY A 255 -21.96 13.07 -10.97
CA GLY A 255 -22.76 11.85 -10.79
C GLY A 255 -22.06 10.60 -11.34
N GLY A 256 -20.73 10.72 -11.48
CA GLY A 256 -19.74 9.80 -12.04
C GLY A 256 -19.91 9.39 -13.50
N ALA A 257 -20.54 10.22 -14.33
CA ALA A 257 -20.20 10.23 -15.74
C ALA A 257 -18.80 10.83 -15.96
N ARG A 258 -18.09 10.41 -17.01
CA ARG A 258 -16.88 11.11 -17.48
C ARG A 258 -17.21 12.58 -17.77
N THR A 259 -16.39 13.51 -17.29
CA THR A 259 -16.57 14.94 -17.63
C THR A 259 -15.97 15.31 -18.99
N GLY A 260 -14.98 14.54 -19.43
CA GLY A 260 -14.19 14.84 -20.62
C GLY A 260 -13.05 15.83 -20.36
N ASN A 261 -12.89 16.31 -19.13
CA ASN A 261 -11.75 17.11 -18.73
C ASN A 261 -10.51 16.20 -18.63
N ASP A 262 -9.41 16.63 -19.24
CA ASP A 262 -8.16 15.86 -19.20
C ASP A 262 -7.65 15.68 -17.76
N ASP A 263 -7.86 16.67 -16.90
CA ASP A 263 -7.39 16.68 -15.52
C ASP A 263 -8.29 15.93 -14.53
N GLU A 264 -9.33 15.23 -14.99
CA GLU A 264 -10.18 14.45 -14.07
C GLU A 264 -9.51 13.16 -13.60
N VAL A 265 -9.95 12.61 -12.47
CA VAL A 265 -9.56 11.25 -12.07
C VAL A 265 -10.16 10.22 -13.03
N PHE A 266 -9.34 9.30 -13.53
CA PHE A 266 -9.78 8.21 -14.39
C PHE A 266 -8.87 7.00 -14.38
N TRP A 267 -9.39 5.86 -14.83
CA TRP A 267 -8.61 4.63 -14.98
C TRP A 267 -9.06 3.82 -16.19
N GLY A 268 -8.38 3.96 -17.33
CA GLY A 268 -8.71 3.28 -18.57
C GLY A 268 -10.00 3.77 -19.23
N PRO A 269 -10.50 3.11 -20.29
CA PRO A 269 -11.75 3.45 -20.96
C PRO A 269 -12.99 3.09 -20.13
N ILE A 270 -12.86 3.10 -18.80
CA ILE A 270 -13.99 3.03 -17.90
C ILE A 270 -14.87 4.26 -18.18
N ASP A 271 -16.15 4.02 -18.44
CA ASP A 271 -17.15 5.02 -18.83
C ASP A 271 -17.70 5.84 -17.65
N TRP A 272 -17.08 5.71 -16.48
CA TRP A 272 -17.45 6.40 -15.26
C TRP A 272 -16.25 7.01 -14.53
N SER A 273 -16.52 8.09 -13.80
CA SER A 273 -15.55 8.76 -12.94
C SER A 273 -15.75 8.35 -11.49
N PRO A 274 -14.69 7.91 -10.79
CA PRO A 274 -14.80 7.45 -9.41
C PRO A 274 -15.17 8.59 -8.46
N LEU A 275 -15.88 8.27 -7.37
CA LEU A 275 -16.11 9.21 -6.27
C LEU A 275 -14.86 9.42 -5.39
N GLY A 276 -13.92 8.48 -5.50
CA GLY A 276 -12.64 8.50 -4.82
C GLY A 276 -11.75 7.35 -5.25
N ILE A 277 -10.46 7.49 -4.98
CA ILE A 277 -9.44 6.49 -5.28
C ILE A 277 -8.56 6.28 -4.06
N ASN A 278 -8.26 5.02 -3.78
CA ASN A 278 -7.28 4.62 -2.79
C ASN A 278 -6.28 3.65 -3.43
N ILE A 279 -5.00 3.89 -3.19
CA ILE A 279 -3.89 3.07 -3.64
C ILE A 279 -3.06 2.70 -2.42
N TRP A 280 -2.69 1.43 -2.26
CA TRP A 280 -1.85 0.96 -1.16
C TRP A 280 -0.91 -0.17 -1.61
N LEU A 281 0.13 -0.39 -0.80
CA LEU A 281 0.99 -1.57 -0.89
C LEU A 281 0.51 -2.68 0.04
N GLN A 282 0.58 -3.92 -0.44
CA GLN A 282 0.29 -5.12 0.35
C GLN A 282 1.12 -6.31 -0.16
N ASN A 283 1.42 -7.26 0.73
CA ASN A 283 2.00 -8.56 0.39
C ASN A 283 0.90 -9.64 0.36
#